data_AF-A0A7Y8I1K5-F1
#
_entry.id   AF-A0A7Y8I1K5-F1
#
_cell.length_a   1.000
_cell.length_b   1.000
_cell.length_c   1.000
_cell.angle_alpha   90.00
_cell.angle_beta   90.00
_cell.angle_gamma   90.00
#
_symmetry.space_group_name_H-M   'P 1'
#
loop_
_entity.id
_entity.type
_entity.pdbx_description
1 polymer ?
#
loop_
_entity_poly.entity_id
_entity_poly.type
_entity_poly.pdbx_seq_one_letter_code
_entity_poly.pdbx_strand_id
1 'polypeptide(L)' 'MSLNIKQPRAHELAAQLAKLTGETLTTAVVRSLEERLEREEKKKRSKEARSGRIQEFLNRYSHQIP' A
#
# COMPACT_ATOMS: atom_id res chain seq x y z
N MET A 1 -7.66 10.44 17.56
CA MET A 1 -8.91 10.06 16.86
C MET A 1 -9.11 8.56 17.00
N SER A 2 -10.34 8.05 17.16
CA SER A 2 -10.60 6.60 17.32
C SER A 2 -11.05 5.96 15.99
N LEU A 3 -10.33 4.92 15.57
CA LEU A 3 -10.73 4.05 14.47
C LEU A 3 -11.77 3.06 15.01
N ASN A 4 -13.06 3.29 14.77
CA ASN A 4 -14.13 2.40 15.24
C ASN A 4 -14.54 1.40 14.14
N ILE A 5 -13.92 0.22 14.14
CA ILE A 5 -14.26 -0.87 13.22
C ILE A 5 -15.20 -1.85 13.93
N LYS A 6 -16.50 -1.77 13.65
CA LYS A 6 -17.53 -2.72 14.14
C LYS A 6 -17.69 -3.91 13.20
N GLN A 7 -16.58 -4.60 12.92
CA GLN A 7 -16.58 -5.82 12.11
C GLN A 7 -15.96 -6.96 12.93
N PRO A 8 -16.76 -7.98 13.33
CA PRO A 8 -16.25 -9.10 14.15
C PRO A 8 -15.03 -9.76 13.52
N ARG A 9 -15.03 -9.90 12.19
CA ARG A 9 -13.92 -10.51 11.46
C ARG A 9 -12.62 -9.73 11.58
N ALA A 10 -12.68 -8.40 11.62
CA ALA A 10 -11.50 -7.57 11.79
C ALA A 10 -10.86 -7.80 13.16
N HIS A 11 -11.68 -7.91 14.21
CA HIS A 11 -11.21 -8.22 15.56
C HIS A 11 -10.59 -9.62 15.64
N GLU A 12 -11.22 -10.64 15.06
CA GLU A 12 -10.69 -12.00 15.02
C GLU A 12 -9.32 -12.07 14.33
N LEU A 13 -9.16 -11.38 13.18
CA LEU A 13 -7.91 -11.34 12.45
C LEU A 13 -6.82 -10.61 13.23
N ALA A 14 -7.15 -9.46 13.83
CA ALA A 14 -6.23 -8.72 14.68
C ALA A 14 -5.79 -9.55 15.89
N ALA A 15 -6.71 -10.28 16.53
CA ALA A 15 -6.41 -11.13 17.68
C ALA A 15 -5.52 -12.30 17.31
N GLN A 16 -5.79 -12.96 16.18
CA GLN A 16 -4.92 -14.02 15.67
C GLN A 16 -3.52 -13.51 15.35
N LEU A 17 -3.41 -12.36 14.69
CA LEU A 17 -2.14 -11.75 14.36
C LEU A 17 -1.34 -11.38 15.62
N ALA A 18 -1.98 -10.68 16.56
CA ALA A 18 -1.38 -10.32 17.85
C ALA A 18 -0.88 -11.55 18.63
N LYS A 19 -1.68 -12.62 18.67
CA LYS A 19 -1.27 -13.89 19.31
C LYS A 19 -0.06 -14.52 18.61
N LEU A 20 -0.02 -14.46 17.28
CA LEU A 20 1.05 -15.05 16.49
C LEU A 20 2.37 -14.27 16.62
N THR A 21 2.30 -12.92 16.68
CA THR A 21 3.48 -12.05 16.75
C THR A 21 3.91 -11.72 18.17
N GLY A 22 3.07 -11.98 19.18
CA GLY A 22 3.29 -11.56 20.56
C GLY A 22 3.07 -10.07 20.79
N GLU A 23 2.48 -9.37 19.82
CA GLU A 23 2.21 -7.93 19.89
C GLU A 23 0.85 -7.63 20.54
N THR A 24 0.60 -6.37 20.90
CA THR A 24 -0.74 -5.94 21.30
C THR A 24 -1.68 -5.88 20.09
N LEU A 25 -3.00 -5.99 20.31
CA LEU A 25 -4.01 -5.82 19.25
C LEU A 25 -3.79 -4.53 18.45
N THR A 26 -3.54 -3.42 19.14
CA THR A 26 -3.30 -2.11 18.52
C THR A 26 -2.04 -2.14 17.66
N THR A 27 -0.94 -2.67 18.19
CA THR A 27 0.34 -2.77 17.45
C THR A 27 0.19 -3.64 16.22
N ALA A 28 -0.44 -4.81 16.34
CA ALA A 28 -0.69 -5.71 15.22
C ALA A 28 -1.53 -5.04 14.12
N VAL A 29 -2.58 -4.29 14.49
CA VAL A 29 -3.42 -3.56 13.54
C VAL A 29 -2.62 -2.46 12.85
N VAL A 30 -1.97 -1.57 13.61
CA VAL A 30 -1.20 -0.44 13.06
C VAL A 30 -0.13 -0.95 12.10
N ARG A 31 0.66 -1.93 12.51
CA ARG A 31 1.73 -2.50 11.67
C ARG A 31 1.18 -3.15 10.40
N SER A 32 0.08 -3.90 10.49
CA SER A 32 -0.54 -4.51 9.31
C SER A 32 -1.02 -3.47 8.29
N LEU A 33 -1.53 -2.34 8.77
CA LEU A 33 -1.97 -1.21 7.95
C LEU A 33 -0.78 -0.51 7.29
N GLU A 34 0.27 -0.22 8.05
CA GLU A 34 1.51 0.39 7.56
C GLU A 34 2.16 -0.47 6.48
N GLU A 35 2.32 -1.76 6.72
CA GLU A 35 2.88 -2.69 5.75
C GLU A 35 2.02 -2.78 4.49
N ARG A 36 0.69 -2.74 4.61
CA ARG A 36 -0.18 -2.75 3.44
C ARG A 36 -0.05 -1.45 2.66
N LEU A 37 -0.02 -0.31 3.34
CA LEU A 37 0.12 1.00 2.73
C LEU A 37 1.45 1.09 1.97
N GLU A 38 2.56 0.69 2.59
CA GLU A 38 3.88 0.70 1.96
C GLU A 38 3.92 -0.16 0.68
N ARG A 39 3.30 -1.37 0.71
CA ARG A 39 3.19 -2.23 -0.48
C ARG A 39 2.40 -1.55 -1.59
N GLU A 40 1.30 -0.89 -1.28
CA GLU A 40 0.48 -0.21 -2.29
C GLU A 40 1.16 1.06 -2.83
N GLU A 41 1.84 1.82 -1.99
CA GLU A 41 2.65 2.97 -2.43
C GLU A 41 3.78 2.55 -3.36
N LYS A 42 4.50 1.47 -3.05
CA LYS A 42 5.55 0.91 -3.92
C LYS A 42 5.00 0.50 -5.29
N LYS A 43 3.81 -0.12 -5.33
CA LYS A 43 3.13 -0.47 -6.58
C LYS A 43 2.75 0.79 -7.38
N LYS A 44 2.22 1.81 -6.71
CA LYS A 44 1.84 3.09 -7.34
C LYS A 44 3.07 3.77 -7.96
N ARG A 45 4.16 3.92 -7.21
CA ARG A 45 5.42 4.49 -7.71
C ARG A 45 5.99 3.72 -8.90
N SER A 46 5.93 2.40 -8.86
CA SER A 46 6.40 1.56 -9.97
C SER A 46 5.57 1.76 -11.24
N LYS A 47 4.25 1.91 -11.10
CA LYS A 47 3.34 2.22 -12.21
C LYS A 47 3.62 3.62 -12.76
N GLU A 48 3.79 4.61 -11.90
CA GLU A 48 4.13 5.99 -12.28
C GLU A 48 5.48 6.05 -13.01
N ALA A 49 6.51 5.39 -12.50
CA ALA A 49 7.81 5.30 -13.15
C ALA A 49 7.75 4.61 -14.52
N ARG A 50 6.88 3.60 -14.68
CA ARG A 50 6.63 2.97 -15.98
C ARG A 50 5.93 3.93 -16.94
N SER A 51 4.89 4.62 -16.49
CA SER A 51 4.16 5.59 -17.31
C SER A 51 5.04 6.79 -17.68
N GLY A 52 5.86 7.30 -16.77
CA GLY A 52 6.80 8.39 -17.03
C GLY A 52 7.79 8.06 -18.15
N ARG A 53 8.35 6.83 -18.15
CA ARG A 53 9.24 6.37 -19.23
C ARG A 53 8.54 6.27 -20.58
N ILE A 54 7.28 5.81 -20.60
CA ILE A 54 6.48 5.76 -21.82
C ILE A 54 6.22 7.18 -22.34
N GLN A 55 5.88 8.10 -21.45
CA GLN A 55 5.61 9.49 -21.81
C GLN A 55 6.86 10.20 -22.33
N GLU A 56 8.02 9.97 -21.70
CA GLU A 56 9.30 10.51 -22.14
C GLU A 56 9.68 9.99 -23.53
N PHE A 57 9.49 8.69 -23.77
CA PHE A 57 9.69 8.08 -25.09
C PHE A 57 8.78 8.76 -26.13
N LEU A 58 7.46 8.79 -25.89
CA LEU A 58 6.51 9.41 -26.83
C LEU A 58 6.85 10.87 -27.13
N ASN A 59 7.23 11.66 -26.11
CA ASN A 59 7.61 13.07 -26.28
C ASN A 59 8.91 13.24 -27.08
N ARG A 60 9.88 12.33 -26.90
CA ARG A 60 11.15 12.35 -27.65
C ARG A 60 10.94 12.08 -29.14
N TYR A 61 10.05 11.15 -29.48
CA TYR A 61 9.78 10.80 -30.88
C TYR A 61 8.75 11.72 -31.55
N SER A 62 7.87 12.40 -30.80
CA SER A 62 6.94 13.38 -31.39
C SER A 62 7.63 14.62 -31.96
N HIS A 63 8.86 14.93 -31.53
CA HIS A 63 9.66 16.06 -32.03
C HIS A 63 10.58 15.68 -33.20
N GLN A 64 10.56 14.42 -33.64
CA GLN A 64 11.44 13.89 -34.71
C GLN A 64 10.69 13.49 -35.98
N ILE A 65 9.37 13.65 -36.04
CA ILE A 65 8.59 13.40 -37.25
C ILE A 65 8.36 14.77 -37.93
N PRO A 66 8.87 14.99 -39.16
CA PRO A 66 8.62 16.21 -39.94
C PRO A 66 7.15 16.35 -40.38
#